data_AF-A0A2N2MWB4-F1
#
_entry.id   AF-A0A2N2MWB4-F1
#
_cell.length_a   1.000
_cell.length_b   1.000
_cell.length_c   1.000
_cell.angle_alpha   90.00
_cell.angle_beta   90.00
_cell.angle_gamma   90.00
#
_symmetry.space_group_name_H-M   'P 1'
#
loop_
_entity.id
_entity.type
_entity.pdbx_description
1 polymer ?
#
loop_
_entity_poly.entity_id
_entity_poly.type
_entity_poly.pdbx_seq_one_letter_code
_entity_poly.pdbx_strand_id
1 'polypeptide(L)'
;MISKYEGIDKISIAINPMFLNPFRPAGLIDPTKKITLHFFGWIPTIDIHAEALDYNVDFHYQLSEVISWLIEKNVLLFPKTPITQVFVHEHLDYFVLYLRELEFYFDFTKEQILIDKNEYDSELSIEERNFIRVGTTFYSKDFRKNKHKSKLIIYDRNEKLKHSRNKKYREIESNEFSERLEFRLCANNCAYMHMDNIKGNYEEVFNNYLPFLSALYNIYIKNSVTFSLDDTHPNFNKIIKKSKKCGTRSRNNLKKQKGRTQKFNEEQAKAEWDRIDIELQKVASKPEIAL
;
A
#
# COMPACT_ATOMS: atom_id res chain seq x y z
N MET A 1 -8.24 0.18 -20.53
CA MET A 1 -8.10 1.65 -20.58
C MET A 1 -7.96 2.09 -19.12
N ILE A 2 -6.75 2.40 -18.67
CA ILE A 2 -6.52 2.81 -17.27
C ILE A 2 -6.93 4.28 -17.15
N SER A 3 -7.91 4.52 -16.28
CA SER A 3 -8.34 5.88 -15.93
C SER A 3 -7.19 6.60 -15.23
N LYS A 4 -6.87 7.82 -15.66
CA LYS A 4 -5.86 8.69 -15.00
C LYS A 4 -6.28 9.08 -13.55
N TYR A 5 -7.48 8.68 -13.15
CA TYR A 5 -8.16 9.15 -11.95
C TYR A 5 -8.37 8.04 -10.91
N GLU A 6 -7.92 6.81 -11.17
CA GLU A 6 -7.90 5.75 -10.17
C GLU A 6 -6.71 4.81 -10.38
N GLY A 7 -6.17 4.26 -9.29
CA GLY A 7 -4.96 3.45 -9.38
C GLY A 7 -4.37 3.03 -8.05
N ILE A 8 -3.12 2.59 -8.09
CA ILE A 8 -2.27 2.33 -6.92
C ILE A 8 -1.29 3.50 -6.78
N ASP A 9 -1.38 4.26 -5.69
CA ASP A 9 -0.49 5.39 -5.40
C ASP A 9 0.87 4.91 -4.90
N LYS A 10 0.87 3.80 -4.14
CA LYS A 10 2.07 3.27 -3.49
C LYS A 10 1.94 1.80 -3.14
N ILE A 11 3.04 1.08 -3.32
CA ILE A 11 3.28 -0.26 -2.79
C ILE A 11 4.47 -0.16 -1.83
N SER A 12 4.29 -0.56 -0.57
CA SER A 12 5.36 -0.61 0.43
C SER A 12 5.67 -2.05 0.79
N ILE A 13 6.92 -2.45 0.60
CA ILE A 13 7.42 -3.80 0.87
C ILE A 13 8.46 -3.76 2.00
N ALA A 14 8.42 -4.76 2.88
CA ALA A 14 9.49 -5.00 3.84
C ALA A 14 10.58 -5.85 3.19
N ILE A 15 11.82 -5.39 3.26
CA ILE A 15 12.96 -6.06 2.64
C ILE A 15 13.77 -6.81 3.68
N ASN A 16 14.31 -7.95 3.28
CA ASN A 16 15.19 -8.75 4.13
C ASN A 16 16.48 -7.96 4.43
N PRO A 17 16.75 -7.62 5.71
CA PRO A 17 17.89 -6.78 6.08
C PRO A 17 19.25 -7.42 5.80
N MET A 18 19.33 -8.75 5.64
CA MET A 18 20.59 -9.44 5.34
C MET A 18 21.21 -9.01 4.02
N PHE A 19 20.38 -8.64 3.04
CA PHE A 19 20.84 -8.16 1.76
C PHE A 19 21.10 -6.65 1.77
N LEU A 20 20.85 -5.93 2.86
CA LEU A 20 21.00 -4.48 2.83
C LEU A 20 22.48 -4.07 2.90
N ASN A 21 22.90 -3.15 2.06
CA ASN A 21 24.24 -2.59 2.14
C ASN A 21 24.38 -1.68 3.38
N PRO A 22 25.22 -2.02 4.38
CA PRO A 22 25.35 -1.25 5.62
C PRO A 22 25.99 0.13 5.40
N PHE A 23 26.67 0.33 4.26
CA PHE A 23 27.32 1.59 3.92
C PHE A 23 26.40 2.56 3.15
N ARG A 24 25.14 2.19 2.88
CA ARG A 24 24.16 3.06 2.25
C ARG A 24 23.34 3.80 3.32
N PRO A 25 23.37 5.15 3.37
CA PRO A 25 22.53 5.89 4.31
C PRO A 25 21.04 5.77 3.93
N ALA A 26 20.18 5.85 4.95
CA ALA A 26 18.74 6.00 4.77
C ALA A 26 18.39 7.22 3.91
N GLY A 27 17.44 7.08 2.98
CA GLY A 27 16.98 8.21 2.17
C GLY A 27 16.45 7.83 0.79
N LEU A 28 16.35 8.86 -0.06
CA LEU A 28 15.94 8.74 -1.45
C LEU A 28 16.91 7.83 -2.20
N ILE A 29 16.42 6.72 -2.74
CA ILE A 29 17.24 5.78 -3.51
C ILE A 29 17.39 6.28 -4.94
N ASP A 30 16.31 6.84 -5.49
CA ASP A 30 16.26 7.45 -6.81
C ASP A 30 16.14 8.99 -6.72
N PRO A 31 16.75 9.74 -7.66
CA PRO A 31 16.65 11.20 -7.71
C PRO A 31 15.22 11.66 -8.04
N THR A 32 14.40 10.79 -8.63
CA THR A 32 13.01 11.07 -8.98
C THR A 32 12.01 10.84 -7.85
N LYS A 33 12.46 10.36 -6.68
CA LYS A 33 11.64 10.05 -5.50
C LYS A 33 10.54 9.03 -5.75
N LYS A 34 10.67 8.19 -6.78
CA LYS A 34 9.71 7.14 -7.11
C LYS A 34 9.94 5.87 -6.31
N ILE A 35 11.17 5.67 -5.80
CA ILE A 35 11.54 4.54 -4.97
C ILE A 35 12.30 5.07 -3.76
N THR A 36 11.72 4.89 -2.58
CA THR A 36 12.26 5.46 -1.33
C THR A 36 12.53 4.37 -0.28
N LEU A 37 13.69 4.44 0.36
CA LEU A 37 14.10 3.52 1.42
C LEU A 37 13.84 4.17 2.77
N HIS A 38 13.10 3.47 3.62
CA HIS A 38 12.80 3.88 4.98
C HIS A 38 13.32 2.85 5.97
N PHE A 39 13.81 3.33 7.10
CA PHE A 39 14.24 2.50 8.22
C PHE A 39 13.28 2.74 9.39
N PHE A 40 12.42 1.77 9.67
CA PHE A 40 11.51 1.78 10.81
C PHE A 40 11.88 0.66 11.77
N GLY A 41 12.81 0.94 12.69
CA GLY A 41 13.42 -0.10 13.51
C GLY A 41 14.41 -0.94 12.71
N TRP A 42 14.35 -2.27 12.86
CA TRP A 42 15.31 -3.21 12.30
C TRP A 42 14.93 -3.75 10.90
N ILE A 43 13.68 -3.56 10.48
CA ILE A 43 13.20 -4.02 9.17
C ILE A 43 13.17 -2.83 8.20
N PRO A 44 14.02 -2.80 7.17
CA PRO A 44 13.98 -1.77 6.13
C PRO A 44 12.75 -1.96 5.25
N THR A 45 12.19 -0.85 4.77
CA THR A 45 11.01 -0.87 3.91
C THR A 45 11.23 -0.01 2.69
N ILE A 46 10.79 -0.48 1.53
CA ILE A 46 10.84 0.27 0.28
C ILE A 46 9.43 0.64 -0.14
N ASP A 47 9.26 1.94 -0.39
CA ASP A 47 8.05 2.51 -0.94
C ASP A 47 8.26 2.75 -2.44
N ILE A 48 7.40 2.13 -3.25
CA ILE A 48 7.37 2.22 -4.71
C ILE A 48 6.13 3.02 -5.08
N HIS A 49 6.32 4.21 -5.62
CA HIS A 49 5.25 5.15 -5.94
C HIS A 49 4.68 4.93 -7.36
N ALA A 50 3.46 5.41 -7.59
CA ALA A 50 2.73 5.27 -8.85
C ALA A 50 3.57 5.58 -10.11
N GLU A 51 4.47 6.57 -10.05
CA GLU A 51 5.30 6.97 -11.19
C GLU A 51 6.38 5.94 -11.58
N ALA A 52 6.60 4.91 -10.78
CA ALA A 52 7.46 3.76 -11.09
C ALA A 52 6.66 2.52 -11.56
N LEU A 53 5.33 2.60 -11.63
CA LEU A 53 4.47 1.46 -11.90
C LEU A 53 3.80 1.56 -13.26
N ASP A 54 3.77 0.46 -14.01
CA ASP A 54 2.91 0.24 -15.18
C ASP A 54 1.74 -0.66 -14.79
N TYR A 55 0.53 -0.12 -14.86
CA TYR A 55 -0.68 -0.82 -14.42
C TYR A 55 -1.15 -1.92 -15.37
N ASN A 56 -0.55 -2.04 -16.57
CA ASN A 56 -0.83 -3.14 -17.51
C ASN A 56 0.11 -4.33 -17.30
N VAL A 57 1.20 -4.13 -16.57
CA VAL A 57 2.20 -5.17 -16.31
C VAL A 57 1.91 -5.82 -14.96
N ASP A 58 2.28 -7.10 -14.85
CA ASP A 58 2.20 -7.83 -13.60
C ASP A 58 3.01 -7.12 -12.49
N PHE A 59 2.38 -6.82 -11.35
CA PHE A 59 3.07 -6.11 -10.26
C PHE A 59 4.13 -6.97 -9.57
N HIS A 60 3.98 -8.30 -9.50
CA HIS A 60 5.02 -9.18 -8.96
C HIS A 60 6.29 -9.12 -9.84
N TYR A 61 6.13 -9.10 -11.16
CA TYR A 61 7.23 -8.86 -12.09
C TYR A 61 7.88 -7.50 -11.84
N GLN A 62 7.10 -6.41 -11.76
CA GLN A 62 7.64 -5.08 -11.50
C GLN A 62 8.38 -4.96 -10.16
N LEU A 63 7.89 -5.64 -9.12
CA LEU A 63 8.62 -5.73 -7.84
C LEU A 63 9.96 -6.43 -8.01
N SER A 64 10.01 -7.54 -8.77
CA SER A 64 11.27 -8.23 -9.05
C SER A 64 12.26 -7.36 -9.85
N GLU A 65 11.76 -6.51 -10.76
CA GLU A 65 12.59 -5.52 -11.46
C GLU A 65 13.13 -4.44 -10.50
N VAL A 66 12.31 -3.97 -9.57
CA VAL A 66 12.75 -3.02 -8.53
C VAL A 66 13.85 -3.65 -7.67
N ILE A 67 13.70 -4.89 -7.21
CA ILE A 67 14.73 -5.59 -6.44
C ILE A 67 16.03 -5.72 -7.26
N SER A 68 15.92 -6.14 -8.52
CA SER A 68 17.06 -6.25 -9.43
C SER A 68 17.78 -4.90 -9.60
N TRP A 69 17.01 -3.81 -9.78
CA TRP A 69 17.55 -2.46 -9.87
C TRP A 69 18.27 -2.03 -8.59
N LEU A 70 17.75 -2.38 -7.41
CA LEU A 70 18.39 -2.09 -6.13
C LEU A 70 19.71 -2.83 -5.95
N ILE A 71 19.80 -4.08 -6.42
CA ILE A 71 21.05 -4.85 -6.48
C ILE A 71 22.05 -4.11 -7.39
N GLU A 72 21.63 -3.72 -8.59
CA GLU A 72 22.48 -2.97 -9.53
C GLU A 72 23.01 -1.66 -8.93
N LYS A 73 22.19 -0.98 -8.13
CA LYS A 73 22.57 0.26 -7.42
C LYS A 73 23.38 0.02 -6.14
N ASN A 74 23.78 -1.21 -5.82
CA ASN A 74 24.45 -1.58 -4.57
C ASN A 74 23.68 -1.14 -3.31
N VAL A 75 22.36 -1.06 -3.40
CA VAL A 75 21.47 -0.86 -2.24
C VAL A 75 21.24 -2.21 -1.57
N LEU A 76 21.01 -3.23 -2.40
CA LEU A 76 21.03 -4.62 -1.98
C LEU A 76 22.34 -5.28 -2.41
N LEU A 77 22.93 -6.06 -1.52
CA LEU A 77 24.13 -6.85 -1.69
C LEU A 77 23.72 -8.23 -2.18
N PHE A 78 23.90 -8.47 -3.47
CA PHE A 78 23.69 -9.76 -4.11
C PHE A 78 24.62 -9.87 -5.33
N PRO A 79 25.06 -11.08 -5.73
CA PRO A 79 25.88 -11.26 -6.92
C PRO A 79 25.23 -10.65 -8.17
N LYS A 80 26.00 -9.90 -8.97
CA LYS A 80 25.57 -9.29 -10.24
C LYS A 80 26.02 -10.15 -11.41
N THR A 81 25.24 -11.19 -11.67
CA THR A 81 25.52 -12.19 -12.71
C THR A 81 24.39 -12.17 -13.74
N PRO A 82 24.59 -12.72 -14.94
CA PRO A 82 23.54 -12.80 -15.95
C PRO A 82 22.25 -13.51 -15.48
N ILE A 83 22.34 -14.40 -14.48
CA ILE A 83 21.20 -15.14 -13.93
C ILE A 83 20.48 -14.43 -12.78
N THR A 84 21.04 -13.31 -12.28
CA THR A 84 20.53 -12.63 -11.08
C THR A 84 19.08 -12.19 -11.22
N GLN A 85 18.71 -11.60 -12.37
CA GLN A 85 17.33 -11.13 -12.58
C GLN A 85 16.33 -12.29 -12.60
N VAL A 86 16.69 -13.42 -13.21
CA VAL A 86 15.85 -14.63 -13.23
C VAL A 86 15.68 -15.17 -11.81
N PHE A 87 16.76 -15.25 -11.05
CA PHE A 87 16.71 -15.68 -9.65
C PHE A 87 15.81 -14.77 -8.80
N VAL A 88 15.96 -13.44 -8.92
CA VAL A 88 15.12 -12.48 -8.19
C VAL A 88 13.64 -12.62 -8.56
N HIS A 89 13.34 -12.90 -9.83
CA HIS A 89 11.97 -13.10 -10.27
C HIS A 89 11.33 -14.37 -9.70
N GLU A 90 12.06 -15.50 -9.71
CA GLU A 90 11.57 -16.79 -9.22
C GLU A 90 11.54 -16.87 -7.67
N HIS A 91 12.41 -16.12 -7.00
CA HIS A 91 12.63 -16.15 -5.55
C HIS A 91 12.48 -14.76 -4.91
N LEU A 92 11.44 -14.03 -5.29
CA LEU A 92 11.20 -12.68 -4.77
C LEU A 92 11.04 -12.66 -3.24
N ASP A 93 10.53 -13.74 -2.67
CA ASP A 93 10.35 -13.99 -1.24
C ASP A 93 11.66 -14.00 -0.44
N TYR A 94 12.80 -14.32 -1.06
CA TYR A 94 14.11 -14.20 -0.41
C TYR A 94 14.42 -12.74 -0.06
N PHE A 95 14.05 -11.82 -0.94
CA PHE A 95 14.33 -10.39 -0.81
C PHE A 95 13.21 -9.63 -0.12
N VAL A 96 11.95 -10.04 -0.33
CA VAL A 96 10.76 -9.36 0.17
C VAL A 96 10.09 -10.20 1.24
N LEU A 97 10.18 -9.76 2.49
CA LEU A 97 9.62 -10.47 3.64
C LEU A 97 8.09 -10.45 3.64
N TYR A 98 7.50 -9.29 3.37
CA TYR A 98 6.04 -9.13 3.30
C TYR A 98 5.64 -7.79 2.66
N LEU A 99 4.39 -7.73 2.20
CA LEU A 99 3.74 -6.49 1.80
C LEU A 99 3.29 -5.71 3.04
N ARG A 100 3.87 -4.53 3.26
CA ARG A 100 3.60 -3.71 4.45
C ARG A 100 2.38 -2.82 4.26
N GLU A 101 2.32 -2.10 3.14
CA GLU A 101 1.29 -1.12 2.85
C GLU A 101 0.95 -1.09 1.35
N LEU A 102 -0.32 -0.87 1.04
CA LEU A 102 -0.82 -0.70 -0.33
C LEU A 102 -1.83 0.45 -0.34
N GLU A 103 -1.63 1.43 -1.22
CA GLU A 103 -2.48 2.61 -1.32
C GLU A 103 -3.23 2.61 -2.65
N PHE A 104 -4.56 2.44 -2.61
CA PHE A 104 -5.42 2.72 -3.77
C PHE A 104 -5.90 4.17 -3.69
N TYR A 105 -5.91 4.87 -4.82
CA TYR A 105 -6.45 6.24 -4.92
C TYR A 105 -7.58 6.34 -5.94
N PHE A 106 -8.45 7.32 -5.71
CA PHE A 106 -9.54 7.75 -6.58
C PHE A 106 -9.61 9.28 -6.53
N ASP A 107 -9.39 9.95 -7.67
CA ASP A 107 -9.34 11.40 -7.83
C ASP A 107 -10.63 11.94 -8.43
N PHE A 108 -11.38 12.72 -7.67
CA PHE A 108 -12.68 13.30 -8.01
C PHE A 108 -12.60 14.81 -8.20
N THR A 109 -13.58 15.41 -8.88
CA THR A 109 -13.83 16.85 -8.79
C THR A 109 -14.46 17.20 -7.44
N LYS A 110 -14.46 18.50 -7.09
CA LYS A 110 -15.02 18.99 -5.81
C LYS A 110 -16.52 18.72 -5.68
N GLU A 111 -17.24 18.74 -6.79
CA GLU A 111 -18.69 18.54 -6.85
C GLU A 111 -19.07 17.05 -6.73
N GLN A 112 -18.14 16.16 -7.04
CA GLN A 112 -18.36 14.71 -7.03
C GLN A 112 -18.26 14.09 -5.62
N ILE A 113 -17.66 14.78 -4.65
CA ILE A 113 -17.49 14.29 -3.28
C ILE A 113 -18.06 15.28 -2.27
N LEU A 114 -19.15 14.88 -1.61
CA LEU A 114 -19.82 15.70 -0.60
C LEU A 114 -19.77 14.99 0.75
N ILE A 115 -18.98 15.53 1.68
CA ILE A 115 -18.91 15.02 3.05
C ILE A 115 -20.06 15.62 3.86
N ASP A 116 -20.79 14.77 4.58
CA ASP A 116 -21.88 15.22 5.46
C ASP A 116 -21.35 16.24 6.49
N LYS A 117 -22.06 17.37 6.60
CA LYS A 117 -21.78 18.42 7.60
C LYS A 117 -21.68 17.86 9.01
N ASN A 118 -22.44 16.82 9.33
CA ASN A 118 -22.41 16.19 10.65
C ASN A 118 -21.03 15.59 11.00
N GLU A 119 -20.18 15.26 10.01
CA GLU A 119 -18.84 14.72 10.27
C GLU A 119 -17.84 15.80 10.72
N TYR A 120 -18.11 17.10 10.49
CA TYR A 120 -17.20 18.18 10.87
C TYR A 120 -17.82 19.31 11.69
N ASP A 121 -19.13 19.57 11.59
CA ASP A 121 -19.81 20.69 12.25
C ASP A 121 -20.72 20.27 13.43
N SER A 122 -20.92 18.97 13.70
CA SER A 122 -21.91 18.54 14.69
C SER A 122 -21.45 18.68 16.15
N GLU A 123 -22.43 18.76 17.07
CA GLU A 123 -22.27 18.56 18.51
C GLU A 123 -21.95 17.10 18.89
N LEU A 124 -21.92 16.18 17.91
CA LEU A 124 -21.60 14.78 18.16
C LEU A 124 -20.18 14.65 18.70
N SER A 125 -20.04 13.75 19.68
CA SER A 125 -18.73 13.39 20.21
C SER A 125 -17.83 12.86 19.10
N ILE A 126 -16.51 13.04 19.24
CA ILE A 126 -15.51 12.46 18.31
C ILE A 126 -15.68 10.93 18.18
N GLU A 127 -16.35 10.31 19.14
CA GLU A 127 -16.62 8.88 19.18
C GLU A 127 -17.82 8.45 18.33
N GLU A 128 -18.65 9.37 17.87
CA GLU A 128 -19.82 9.05 17.03
C GLU A 128 -19.55 9.30 15.54
N ARG A 129 -18.49 10.04 15.22
CA ARG A 129 -18.09 10.38 13.85
C ARG A 129 -17.33 9.24 13.17
N ASN A 130 -17.53 9.07 11.86
CA ASN A 130 -16.75 8.12 11.06
C ASN A 130 -15.44 8.74 10.58
N PHE A 131 -15.40 10.06 10.45
CA PHE A 131 -14.22 10.84 10.08
C PHE A 131 -13.75 11.78 11.19
N ILE A 132 -12.45 12.05 11.17
CA ILE A 132 -11.78 13.06 11.97
C ILE A 132 -11.15 14.04 10.99
N ARG A 133 -11.54 15.31 11.07
CA ARG A 133 -10.95 16.38 10.29
C ARG A 133 -9.67 16.90 10.96
N VAL A 134 -8.61 17.04 10.17
CA VAL A 134 -7.35 17.69 10.57
C VAL A 134 -6.98 18.67 9.46
N GLY A 135 -7.17 19.97 9.72
CA GLY A 135 -7.07 21.00 8.69
C GLY A 135 -8.13 20.80 7.60
N THR A 136 -7.69 20.64 6.35
CA THR A 136 -8.54 20.36 5.19
C THR A 136 -8.68 18.86 4.88
N THR A 137 -7.99 17.99 5.62
CA THR A 137 -7.99 16.54 5.38
C THR A 137 -8.93 15.82 6.34
N PHE A 138 -9.66 14.84 5.83
CA PHE A 138 -10.50 13.93 6.60
C PHE A 138 -9.86 12.56 6.68
N TYR A 139 -9.76 12.01 7.89
CA TYR A 139 -9.22 10.68 8.14
C TYR A 139 -10.29 9.80 8.76
N SER A 140 -10.40 8.53 8.35
CA SER A 140 -11.26 7.57 9.05
C SER A 140 -10.88 7.51 10.53
N LYS A 141 -11.86 7.44 11.42
CA LYS A 141 -11.74 7.54 12.89
C LYS A 141 -10.58 6.75 13.53
N ASP A 142 -10.23 5.59 12.97
CA ASP A 142 -9.17 4.74 13.49
C ASP A 142 -7.75 5.32 13.31
N PHE A 143 -7.60 6.41 12.55
CA PHE A 143 -6.34 7.09 12.27
C PHE A 143 -5.53 7.47 13.53
N ARG A 144 -6.17 7.99 14.58
CA ARG A 144 -5.46 8.42 15.80
C ARG A 144 -5.13 7.25 16.73
N LYS A 145 -5.98 6.23 16.77
CA LYS A 145 -5.87 5.14 17.77
C LYS A 145 -4.77 4.14 17.43
N ASN A 146 -4.45 3.95 16.16
CA ASN A 146 -3.38 3.03 15.73
C ASN A 146 -2.75 3.51 14.42
N LYS A 147 -1.52 4.05 14.48
CA LYS A 147 -0.80 4.59 13.31
C LYS A 147 -0.59 3.58 12.18
N HIS A 148 -0.71 2.28 12.47
CA HIS A 148 -0.41 1.17 11.55
C HIS A 148 -1.65 0.40 11.07
N LYS A 149 -2.86 0.95 11.27
CA LYS A 149 -4.09 0.34 10.75
C LYS A 149 -4.46 0.98 9.41
N SER A 150 -5.04 0.13 8.55
CA SER A 150 -5.68 0.55 7.31
C SER A 150 -6.64 1.70 7.60
N LYS A 151 -6.58 2.75 6.78
CA LYS A 151 -7.31 4.01 6.96
C LYS A 151 -7.79 4.56 5.63
N LEU A 152 -8.87 5.32 5.69
CA LEU A 152 -9.36 6.11 4.57
C LEU A 152 -8.96 7.57 4.78
N ILE A 153 -8.57 8.23 3.70
CA ILE A 153 -8.13 9.62 3.71
C ILE A 153 -8.85 10.34 2.57
N ILE A 154 -9.47 11.48 2.85
CA ILE A 154 -10.05 12.37 1.86
C ILE A 154 -9.37 13.73 1.97
N TYR A 155 -8.83 14.26 0.88
CA TYR A 155 -8.13 15.54 0.88
C TYR A 155 -8.02 16.18 -0.50
N ASP A 156 -7.79 17.50 -0.53
CA ASP A 156 -7.40 18.23 -1.72
C ASP A 156 -5.95 17.88 -2.11
N ARG A 157 -5.80 17.08 -3.16
CA ARG A 157 -4.53 16.65 -3.75
C ARG A 157 -3.71 17.82 -4.27
N ASN A 158 -4.35 18.85 -4.82
CA ASN A 158 -3.64 20.01 -5.34
C ASN A 158 -2.93 20.74 -4.20
N GLU A 159 -3.58 20.89 -3.04
CA GLU A 159 -2.92 21.43 -1.83
C GLU A 159 -1.73 20.56 -1.38
N LYS A 160 -1.86 19.24 -1.34
CA LYS A 160 -0.75 18.32 -1.04
C LYS A 160 0.41 18.46 -2.04
N LEU A 161 0.10 18.58 -3.33
CA LEU A 161 1.11 18.74 -4.40
C LEU A 161 1.84 20.08 -4.29
N LYS A 162 1.13 21.19 -3.98
CA LYS A 162 1.73 22.51 -3.73
C LYS A 162 2.75 22.44 -2.60
N HIS A 163 2.44 21.71 -1.52
CA HIS A 163 3.37 21.50 -0.42
C HIS A 163 4.61 20.67 -0.80
N SER A 164 4.49 19.72 -1.72
CA SER A 164 5.62 18.87 -2.14
C SER A 164 6.64 19.59 -3.04
N ARG A 165 6.27 20.73 -3.65
CA ARG A 165 7.11 21.58 -4.52
C ARG A 165 7.78 20.85 -5.70
N ASN A 166 7.28 19.68 -6.10
CA ASN A 166 7.84 18.88 -7.19
C ASN A 166 7.22 19.20 -8.56
N LYS A 167 6.15 20.03 -8.63
CA LYS A 167 5.46 20.44 -9.86
C LYS A 167 5.19 21.94 -9.87
N LYS A 168 5.05 22.53 -11.07
CA LYS A 168 4.70 23.95 -11.21
C LYS A 168 3.26 24.18 -10.74
N TYR A 169 3.04 25.28 -10.00
CA TYR A 169 1.73 25.60 -9.42
C TYR A 169 0.61 25.67 -10.47
N ARG A 170 0.88 26.28 -11.64
CA ARG A 170 -0.10 26.38 -12.74
C ARG A 170 -0.58 25.02 -13.24
N GLU A 171 0.31 24.03 -13.33
CA GLU A 171 -0.05 22.66 -13.75
C GLU A 171 -0.88 21.95 -12.67
N ILE A 172 -0.62 22.25 -11.40
CA ILE A 172 -1.39 21.71 -10.27
C ILE A 172 -2.80 22.32 -10.27
N GLU A 173 -2.93 23.63 -10.41
CA GLU A 173 -4.22 24.34 -10.35
C GLU A 173 -5.13 24.04 -11.54
N SER A 174 -4.57 23.68 -12.69
CA SER A 174 -5.36 23.24 -13.86
C SER A 174 -5.99 21.85 -13.71
N ASN A 175 -5.68 21.10 -12.64
CA ASN A 175 -6.26 19.78 -12.41
C ASN A 175 -7.64 19.90 -11.72
N GLU A 176 -8.70 19.68 -12.51
CA GLU A 176 -10.09 19.67 -12.04
C GLU A 176 -10.39 18.53 -11.06
N PHE A 177 -9.65 17.42 -11.15
CA PHE A 177 -9.77 16.27 -10.24
C PHE A 177 -8.86 16.46 -9.02
N SER A 178 -9.23 17.43 -8.18
CA SER A 178 -8.43 17.85 -7.04
C SER A 178 -8.73 17.08 -5.76
N GLU A 179 -9.90 16.49 -5.60
CA GLU A 179 -10.27 15.79 -4.36
C GLU A 179 -9.90 14.31 -4.45
N ARG A 180 -9.06 13.82 -3.54
CA ARG A 180 -8.61 12.43 -3.55
C ARG A 180 -9.19 11.65 -2.38
N LEU A 181 -9.74 10.48 -2.66
CA LEU A 181 -9.98 9.41 -1.70
C LEU A 181 -8.85 8.37 -1.79
N GLU A 182 -8.17 8.11 -0.68
CA GLU A 182 -7.19 7.04 -0.55
C GLU A 182 -7.68 5.92 0.37
N PHE A 183 -7.58 4.69 -0.10
CA PHE A 183 -7.62 3.48 0.72
C PHE A 183 -6.19 3.06 1.02
N ARG A 184 -5.68 3.43 2.19
CA ARG A 184 -4.37 2.97 2.66
C ARG A 184 -4.56 1.69 3.45
N LEU A 185 -4.13 0.57 2.89
CA LEU A 185 -4.23 -0.75 3.47
C LEU A 185 -2.91 -1.12 4.15
N CYS A 186 -2.95 -1.55 5.40
CA CYS A 186 -1.76 -1.94 6.17
C CYS A 186 -1.85 -3.40 6.61
N ALA A 187 -0.71 -4.10 6.65
CA ALA A 187 -0.62 -5.52 7.02
C ALA A 187 -1.27 -5.85 8.37
N ASN A 188 -1.20 -4.94 9.35
CA ASN A 188 -1.67 -5.19 10.72
C ASN A 188 -3.18 -5.47 10.84
N ASN A 189 -4.00 -5.11 9.84
CA ASN A 189 -5.44 -5.34 9.89
C ASN A 189 -6.09 -5.66 8.54
N CYS A 190 -5.29 -5.98 7.53
CA CYS A 190 -5.77 -6.38 6.22
C CYS A 190 -5.26 -7.79 5.91
N ALA A 191 -6.17 -8.77 5.97
CA ALA A 191 -5.88 -10.18 5.65
C ALA A 191 -5.48 -10.41 4.19
N TYR A 192 -5.67 -9.41 3.33
CA TYR A 192 -5.34 -9.48 1.91
C TYR A 192 -3.92 -8.99 1.63
N MET A 193 -3.15 -8.54 2.63
CA MET A 193 -1.77 -8.07 2.47
C MET A 193 -0.78 -9.24 2.35
N HIS A 194 -0.92 -10.00 1.25
CA HIS A 194 -0.08 -11.13 0.90
C HIS A 194 0.51 -10.92 -0.50
N MET A 195 1.73 -11.41 -0.74
CA MET A 195 2.41 -11.24 -2.03
C MET A 195 1.65 -11.89 -3.20
N ASP A 196 0.85 -12.94 -2.94
CA ASP A 196 0.01 -13.52 -3.99
C ASP A 196 -1.13 -12.61 -4.46
N ASN A 197 -1.62 -11.72 -3.58
CA ASN A 197 -2.73 -10.83 -3.94
C ASN A 197 -2.29 -9.64 -4.81
N ILE A 198 -0.98 -9.45 -4.97
CA ILE A 198 -0.40 -8.45 -5.88
C ILE A 198 0.12 -9.07 -7.18
N LYS A 199 -0.12 -10.36 -7.45
CA LYS A 199 0.14 -10.95 -8.76
C LYS A 199 -0.93 -10.47 -9.76
N GLY A 200 -0.52 -10.24 -11.00
CA GLY A 200 -1.35 -9.71 -12.06
C GLY A 200 -1.24 -8.19 -12.24
N ASN A 201 -1.98 -7.69 -13.22
CA ASN A 201 -2.09 -6.27 -13.53
C ASN A 201 -3.03 -5.54 -12.54
N TYR A 202 -3.26 -4.24 -12.75
CA TYR A 202 -4.11 -3.44 -11.85
C TYR A 202 -5.52 -3.97 -11.67
N GLU A 203 -6.19 -4.44 -12.72
CA GLU A 203 -7.55 -4.96 -12.59
C GLU A 203 -7.58 -6.24 -11.76
N GLU A 204 -6.61 -7.13 -11.95
CA GLU A 204 -6.49 -8.38 -11.20
C GLU A 204 -6.22 -8.11 -9.72
N VAL A 205 -5.21 -7.29 -9.42
CA VAL A 205 -4.88 -6.88 -8.06
C VAL A 205 -6.06 -6.18 -7.41
N PHE A 206 -6.67 -5.20 -8.08
CA PHE A 206 -7.85 -4.50 -7.56
C PHE A 206 -8.99 -5.47 -7.21
N ASN A 207 -9.27 -6.45 -8.06
CA ASN A 207 -10.33 -7.43 -7.82
C ASN A 207 -10.04 -8.33 -6.60
N ASN A 208 -8.77 -8.66 -6.33
CA ASN A 208 -8.35 -9.38 -5.13
C ASN A 208 -8.68 -8.58 -3.85
N TYR A 209 -8.46 -7.26 -3.86
CA TYR A 209 -8.73 -6.38 -2.71
C TYR A 209 -10.16 -5.86 -2.64
N LEU A 210 -10.94 -5.95 -3.71
CA LEU A 210 -12.30 -5.43 -3.82
C LEU A 210 -13.23 -5.81 -2.66
N PRO A 211 -13.25 -7.07 -2.14
CA PRO A 211 -14.06 -7.41 -0.96
C PRO A 211 -13.72 -6.54 0.27
N PHE A 212 -12.43 -6.31 0.52
CA PHE A 212 -11.96 -5.54 1.67
C PHE A 212 -12.23 -4.05 1.51
N LEU A 213 -11.96 -3.50 0.33
CA LEU A 213 -12.26 -2.10 -0.02
C LEU A 213 -13.76 -1.80 0.16
N SER A 214 -14.63 -2.71 -0.30
CA SER A 214 -16.09 -2.59 -0.15
C SER A 214 -16.54 -2.60 1.30
N ALA A 215 -15.86 -3.36 2.15
CA ALA A 215 -16.13 -3.39 3.58
C ALA A 215 -15.72 -2.09 4.27
N LEU A 216 -14.54 -1.54 3.95
CA LEU A 216 -14.08 -0.25 4.47
C LEU A 216 -15.02 0.88 4.04
N TYR A 217 -15.44 0.88 2.76
CA TYR A 217 -16.44 1.82 2.26
C TYR A 217 -17.73 1.77 3.09
N ASN A 218 -18.28 0.58 3.33
CA ASN A 218 -19.49 0.43 4.14
C ASN A 218 -19.33 0.91 5.59
N ILE A 219 -18.15 0.73 6.18
CA ILE A 219 -17.92 1.05 7.59
C ILE A 219 -17.76 2.56 7.81
N TYR A 220 -17.01 3.23 6.93
CA TYR A 220 -16.61 4.62 7.16
C TYR A 220 -17.25 5.62 6.20
N ILE A 221 -17.54 5.22 4.96
CA ILE A 221 -17.88 6.15 3.88
C ILE A 221 -19.40 6.21 3.63
N LYS A 222 -20.07 5.06 3.55
CA LYS A 222 -21.43 4.92 2.98
C LYS A 222 -22.48 5.91 3.54
N ASN A 223 -22.41 6.24 4.83
CA ASN A 223 -23.37 7.11 5.49
C ASN A 223 -22.83 8.53 5.75
N SER A 224 -21.58 8.80 5.39
CA SER A 224 -20.85 10.00 5.77
C SER A 224 -20.39 10.82 4.58
N VAL A 225 -20.33 10.21 3.40
CA VAL A 225 -19.89 10.86 2.17
C VAL A 225 -20.76 10.41 1.02
N THR A 226 -21.24 11.37 0.24
CA THR A 226 -21.99 11.14 -0.99
C THR A 226 -21.05 11.30 -2.18
N PHE A 227 -21.14 10.37 -3.12
CA PHE A 227 -20.39 10.41 -4.38
C PHE A 227 -21.36 10.54 -5.55
N SER A 228 -21.06 11.44 -6.48
CA SER A 228 -21.70 11.45 -7.79
C SER A 228 -21.08 10.35 -8.65
N LEU A 229 -21.87 9.35 -9.03
CA LEU A 229 -21.37 8.22 -9.83
C LEU A 229 -21.42 8.57 -11.31
N ASP A 230 -20.27 8.45 -11.96
CA ASP A 230 -20.12 8.56 -13.41
C ASP A 230 -19.20 7.42 -13.92
N ASP A 231 -18.93 7.41 -15.23
CA ASP A 231 -18.07 6.40 -15.85
C ASP A 231 -16.56 6.68 -15.65
N THR A 232 -16.20 7.76 -14.95
CA THR A 232 -14.80 8.16 -14.72
C THR A 232 -14.08 7.20 -13.77
N HIS A 233 -14.83 6.58 -12.85
CA HIS A 233 -14.30 5.69 -11.81
C HIS A 233 -14.93 4.29 -11.84
N PRO A 234 -14.67 3.48 -12.89
CA PRO A 234 -15.29 2.16 -13.02
C PRO A 234 -14.91 1.23 -11.86
N ASN A 235 -13.69 1.28 -11.32
CA ASN A 235 -13.30 0.46 -10.19
C ASN A 235 -13.91 0.95 -8.88
N PHE A 236 -13.97 2.26 -8.64
CA PHE A 236 -14.70 2.79 -7.49
C PHE A 236 -16.19 2.39 -7.52
N ASN A 237 -16.83 2.43 -8.69
CA ASN A 237 -18.20 1.99 -8.87
C ASN A 237 -18.40 0.51 -8.51
N LYS A 238 -17.40 -0.36 -8.78
CA LYS A 238 -17.41 -1.76 -8.32
C LYS A 238 -17.41 -1.85 -6.79
N ILE A 239 -16.64 -1.01 -6.08
CA ILE A 239 -16.63 -0.93 -4.60
C ILE A 239 -18.04 -0.63 -4.09
N ILE A 240 -18.68 0.41 -4.63
CA ILE A 240 -20.02 0.83 -4.20
C ILE A 240 -21.06 -0.25 -4.50
N LYS A 241 -21.02 -0.86 -5.68
CA LYS A 241 -21.94 -1.93 -6.05
C LYS A 241 -21.80 -3.15 -5.15
N LYS A 242 -20.57 -3.56 -4.82
CA LYS A 242 -20.32 -4.70 -3.94
C LYS A 242 -20.66 -4.38 -2.48
N SER A 243 -20.40 -3.16 -2.02
CA SER A 243 -20.73 -2.71 -0.66
C SER A 243 -22.24 -2.79 -0.40
N LYS A 244 -23.08 -2.40 -1.37
CA LYS A 244 -24.55 -2.56 -1.32
C LYS A 244 -24.99 -4.02 -1.12
N LYS A 245 -24.28 -4.98 -1.74
CA LYS A 245 -24.58 -6.43 -1.62
C LYS A 245 -24.12 -7.06 -0.30
N CYS A 246 -23.08 -6.50 0.35
CA CYS A 246 -22.48 -7.12 1.53
C CYS A 246 -23.22 -6.90 2.86
N GLY A 247 -24.13 -5.91 2.95
CA GLY A 247 -24.95 -5.65 4.14
C GLY A 247 -24.18 -5.46 5.46
N THR A 248 -24.89 -5.34 6.58
CA THR A 248 -24.35 -5.09 7.94
C THR A 248 -23.44 -6.22 8.47
N ARG A 249 -23.38 -7.38 7.79
CA ARG A 249 -22.59 -8.57 8.18
C ARG A 249 -21.07 -8.34 8.18
N SER A 250 -20.57 -7.36 7.45
CA SER A 250 -19.13 -7.11 7.32
C SER A 250 -18.45 -6.65 8.62
N ARG A 251 -19.17 -5.95 9.51
CA ARG A 251 -18.60 -5.36 10.74
C ARG A 251 -18.17 -6.41 11.76
N ASN A 252 -18.85 -7.56 11.81
CA ASN A 252 -18.56 -8.66 12.74
C ASN A 252 -17.46 -9.60 12.24
N ASN A 253 -17.35 -9.81 10.93
CA ASN A 253 -16.32 -10.67 10.33
C ASN A 253 -14.92 -10.01 10.33
N LEU A 254 -14.84 -8.69 10.14
CA LEU A 254 -13.57 -7.94 10.26
C LEU A 254 -12.98 -7.94 11.68
N LYS A 255 -13.84 -7.96 12.71
CA LYS A 255 -13.39 -8.12 14.11
C LYS A 255 -12.81 -9.51 14.38
N LYS A 256 -13.41 -10.57 13.83
CA LYS A 256 -12.89 -11.95 13.92
C LYS A 256 -11.60 -12.17 13.09
N GLN A 257 -11.46 -11.50 11.94
CA GLN A 257 -10.25 -11.61 11.10
C GLN A 257 -9.02 -10.92 11.70
N LYS A 258 -9.17 -9.77 12.39
CA LYS A 258 -8.05 -9.06 13.05
C LYS A 258 -7.24 -9.95 14.00
N GLY A 259 -7.89 -10.86 14.73
CA GLY A 259 -7.21 -11.78 15.65
C GLY A 259 -6.48 -12.96 14.96
N ARG A 260 -6.84 -13.30 13.72
CA ARG A 260 -6.21 -14.40 12.97
C ARG A 260 -5.05 -13.92 12.10
N THR A 261 -5.17 -12.76 11.45
CA THR A 261 -4.13 -12.25 10.52
C THR A 261 -2.86 -11.81 11.25
N GLN A 262 -2.99 -11.17 12.41
CA GLN A 262 -1.81 -10.77 13.19
C GLN A 262 -1.01 -11.99 13.66
N LYS A 263 -1.72 -13.03 14.11
CA LYS A 263 -1.12 -14.29 14.56
C LYS A 263 -0.51 -15.07 13.39
N PHE A 264 -1.16 -15.09 12.23
CA PHE A 264 -0.66 -15.77 11.03
C PHE A 264 0.58 -15.10 10.44
N ASN A 265 0.63 -13.76 10.39
CA ASN A 265 1.81 -13.05 9.88
C ASN A 265 3.00 -13.16 10.85
N GLU A 266 2.75 -13.18 12.18
CA GLU A 266 3.80 -13.42 13.18
C GLU A 266 4.29 -14.88 13.14
N GLU A 267 3.39 -15.86 12.95
CA GLU A 267 3.72 -17.29 12.82
C GLU A 267 4.45 -17.59 11.50
N GLN A 268 4.03 -17.01 10.37
CA GLN A 268 4.70 -17.14 9.08
C GLN A 268 6.08 -16.48 9.09
N ALA A 269 6.19 -15.25 9.60
CA ALA A 269 7.48 -14.58 9.72
C ALA A 269 8.43 -15.41 10.58
N LYS A 270 7.96 -15.94 11.73
CA LYS A 270 8.76 -16.81 12.58
C LYS A 270 9.15 -18.12 11.91
N ALA A 271 8.23 -18.79 11.21
CA ALA A 271 8.53 -20.04 10.51
C ALA A 271 9.55 -19.83 9.37
N GLU A 272 9.47 -18.70 8.66
CA GLU A 272 10.44 -18.36 7.62
C GLU A 272 11.80 -18.03 8.23
N TRP A 273 11.84 -17.30 9.35
CA TRP A 273 13.08 -17.06 10.12
C TRP A 273 13.72 -18.37 10.59
N ASP A 274 12.94 -19.29 11.16
CA ASP A 274 13.43 -20.59 11.63
C ASP A 274 13.98 -21.43 10.47
N ARG A 275 13.35 -21.38 9.29
CA ARG A 275 13.82 -22.08 8.07
C ARG A 275 15.14 -21.52 7.55
N ILE A 276 15.24 -20.19 7.47
CA ILE A 276 16.46 -19.49 7.03
C ILE A 276 17.61 -19.78 7.99
N ASP A 277 17.36 -19.76 9.30
CA ASP A 277 18.39 -20.02 10.32
C ASP A 277 18.91 -21.47 10.23
N ILE A 278 18.03 -22.44 9.96
CA ILE A 278 18.42 -23.84 9.71
C ILE A 278 19.27 -23.97 8.42
N GLU A 279 18.93 -23.26 7.34
CA GLU A 279 19.75 -23.28 6.12
C GLU A 279 21.12 -22.64 6.34
N LEU A 280 21.19 -21.52 7.07
CA LEU A 280 22.45 -20.87 7.41
C LEU A 280 23.34 -21.75 8.28
N GLN A 281 22.77 -22.47 9.25
CA GLN A 281 23.51 -23.45 10.06
C GLN A 281 24.03 -24.63 9.22
N LYS A 282 23.29 -25.07 8.19
CA LYS A 282 23.74 -26.11 7.25
C LYS A 282 24.86 -25.64 6.32
N VAL A 283 24.87 -24.36 5.96
CA VAL A 283 25.94 -23.77 5.15
C VAL A 283 27.20 -23.55 6.01
N ALA A 284 27.04 -23.08 7.26
CA ALA A 284 28.14 -22.87 8.20
C ALA A 284 28.77 -24.17 8.73
N SER A 285 28.07 -25.30 8.65
CA SER A 285 28.56 -26.62 9.06
C SER A 285 29.18 -27.45 7.93
N LYS A 286 29.22 -26.93 6.69
CA LYS A 286 30.02 -27.56 5.64
C LYS A 286 31.50 -27.25 5.89
N PRO A 287 32.36 -28.28 6.06
CA PRO A 287 33.80 -28.05 6.19
C PRO A 287 34.31 -27.38 4.92
N GLU A 288 35.22 -26.41 5.08
CA GLU A 288 35.98 -25.82 3.98
C GLU A 288 36.52 -26.96 3.11
N ILE A 289 36.15 -26.96 1.83
CA ILE A 289 36.84 -27.80 0.85
C ILE A 289 38.24 -27.19 0.77
N ALA A 290 39.18 -27.83 1.46
CA ALA A 290 40.60 -27.55 1.37
C ALA A 290 41.01 -27.66 -0.10
N LEU A 291 41.41 -26.54 -0.68
CA LEU A 291 42.15 -26.46 -1.94
C LEU A 291 43.56 -27.03 -1.76
#